data_AF-A0A7T8QUH5-F1
#
_entry.id   AF-A0A7T8QUH5-F1
#
_cell.length_a   1.000
_cell.length_b   1.000
_cell.length_c   1.000
_cell.angle_alpha   90.00
_cell.angle_beta   90.00
_cell.angle_gamma   90.00
#
_symmetry.space_group_name_H-M   'P 1'
#
loop_
_entity.id
_entity.type
_entity.pdbx_description
1 polymer ?
#
loop_
_entity_poly.entity_id
_entity_poly.type
_entity_poly.pdbx_seq_one_letter_code
_entity_poly.pdbx_strand_id
1 'polypeptide(L)'
;MSSELERRTAIIVALRCGRAPKEIIDFFKFPKATVYSIAKSFKESEDIPYLYQQDGVPAHTSNLVQNWCLKNLDMFWSKDFWPPSSPDLNPATTTCGVSLRGTLTSLLTTLWTP
;
A
#
# COMPACT_ATOMS: atom_id res chain seq x y z
N MET A 1 5.79 -10.52 -13.74
CA MET A 1 5.43 -10.10 -12.37
C MET A 1 6.17 -11.01 -11.40
N SER A 2 6.86 -10.44 -10.40
CA SER A 2 8.04 -11.05 -9.75
C SER A 2 7.68 -12.13 -8.70
N SER A 3 8.24 -13.34 -8.83
CA SER A 3 8.06 -14.49 -7.92
C SER A 3 8.45 -14.21 -6.46
N GLU A 4 9.18 -13.13 -6.20
CA GLU A 4 9.49 -12.68 -4.84
C GLU A 4 8.30 -12.01 -4.16
N LEU A 5 7.48 -11.27 -4.92
CA LEU A 5 6.27 -10.63 -4.40
C LEU A 5 5.25 -11.69 -3.98
N GLU A 6 5.07 -12.73 -4.80
CA GLU A 6 4.18 -13.85 -4.48
C GLU A 6 4.60 -14.58 -3.20
N ARG A 7 5.92 -14.81 -3.03
CA ARG A 7 6.48 -15.40 -1.80
C ARG A 7 6.22 -14.55 -0.57
N ARG A 8 6.48 -13.23 -0.67
CA ARG A 8 6.19 -12.29 0.41
C ARG A 8 4.71 -12.29 0.78
N THR A 9 3.83 -12.22 -0.22
CA THR A 9 2.38 -12.24 -0.03
C THR A 9 1.92 -13.52 0.66
N ALA A 10 2.38 -14.69 0.20
CA ALA A 10 2.00 -15.96 0.80
C ALA A 10 2.41 -16.05 2.28
N ILE A 11 3.60 -15.57 2.64
CA ILE A 11 4.09 -15.56 4.04
C ILE A 11 3.24 -14.61 4.90
N ILE A 12 2.98 -13.39 4.42
CA ILE A 12 2.17 -12.39 5.15
C ILE A 12 0.75 -12.91 5.37
N VAL A 13 0.12 -13.50 4.35
CA VAL A 13 -1.22 -14.07 4.46
C VAL A 13 -1.23 -15.22 5.47
N ALA A 14 -0.24 -16.12 5.45
CA ALA A 14 -0.17 -17.22 6.40
C ALA A 14 0.03 -16.73 7.86
N LEU A 15 0.86 -15.70 8.07
CA LEU A 15 1.04 -15.06 9.38
C LEU A 15 -0.26 -14.43 9.89
N ARG A 16 -1.01 -13.74 9.02
CA ARG A 16 -2.35 -13.19 9.33
C ARG A 16 -3.38 -14.27 9.68
N CYS A 17 -3.24 -15.47 9.12
CA CYS A 17 -4.04 -16.63 9.48
C CYS A 17 -3.60 -17.29 10.81
N GLY A 18 -2.64 -16.71 11.54
CA GLY A 18 -2.16 -17.22 12.82
C GLY A 18 -1.21 -18.43 12.71
N ARG A 19 -0.65 -18.69 11.53
CA ARG A 19 0.30 -19.80 11.35
C ARG A 19 1.67 -19.46 11.93
N ALA A 20 2.30 -20.42 12.58
CA ALA A 20 3.66 -20.26 13.09
C ALA A 20 4.68 -20.26 11.93
N PRO A 21 5.77 -19.47 12.01
CA PRO A 21 6.82 -19.43 10.98
C PRO A 21 7.38 -20.82 10.60
N LYS A 22 7.43 -21.75 11.56
CA LYS A 22 7.86 -23.13 11.34
C LYS A 22 6.91 -23.88 10.41
N GLU A 23 5.60 -23.75 10.61
CA GLU A 23 4.58 -24.38 9.75
C GLU A 23 4.64 -23.82 8.32
N ILE A 24 4.92 -22.53 8.17
CA ILE A 24 5.06 -21.87 6.86
C ILE A 24 6.28 -22.41 6.11
N ILE A 25 7.42 -22.58 6.80
CA ILE A 25 8.62 -23.18 6.23
C ILE A 25 8.34 -24.62 5.79
N ASP A 26 7.66 -25.39 6.63
CA ASP A 26 7.39 -26.79 6.36
C ASP A 26 6.42 -26.98 5.18
N PHE A 27 5.41 -26.12 5.06
CA PHE A 27 4.38 -26.16 4.01
C PHE A 27 4.89 -25.63 2.67
N PHE A 28 5.43 -24.41 2.64
CA PHE A 28 5.84 -23.75 1.40
C PHE A 28 7.28 -24.05 0.98
N LYS A 29 8.07 -24.70 1.84
CA LYS A 29 9.51 -24.98 1.61
C LYS A 29 10.33 -23.72 1.31
N PHE A 30 9.89 -22.58 1.84
CA PHE A 30 10.61 -21.31 1.67
C PHE A 30 11.88 -21.25 2.51
N PRO A 31 12.89 -20.45 2.10
CA PRO A 31 14.11 -20.28 2.87
C PRO A 31 13.82 -19.74 4.27
N LYS A 32 14.38 -20.40 5.30
CA LYS A 32 14.21 -20.03 6.70
C LYS A 32 14.51 -18.55 6.95
N ALA A 33 15.61 -18.04 6.39
CA ALA A 33 16.01 -16.64 6.53
C ALA A 33 14.92 -15.67 6.07
N THR A 34 14.26 -15.96 4.94
CA THR A 34 13.20 -15.13 4.37
C THR A 34 11.94 -15.15 5.23
N VAL A 35 11.52 -16.32 5.71
CA VAL A 35 10.31 -16.41 6.54
C VAL A 35 10.49 -15.67 7.86
N TYR A 36 11.64 -15.84 8.52
CA TYR A 36 11.90 -15.16 9.79
C TYR A 36 12.14 -13.66 9.63
N SER A 37 12.78 -13.19 8.54
CA SER A 37 12.93 -11.75 8.31
C SER A 37 11.58 -11.08 8.08
N ILE A 38 10.69 -11.71 7.31
CA ILE A 38 9.34 -11.20 7.07
C ILE A 38 8.48 -11.27 8.34
N ALA A 39 8.55 -12.38 9.10
CA ALA A 39 7.82 -12.48 10.36
C ALA A 39 8.25 -11.42 11.38
N LYS A 40 9.55 -11.11 11.42
CA LYS A 40 10.08 -10.02 12.23
C LYS A 40 9.51 -8.67 11.79
N SER A 41 9.63 -8.32 10.51
CA SER A 41 9.09 -7.06 9.98
C SER A 41 7.57 -6.96 10.12
N PHE A 42 6.85 -8.07 10.00
CA PHE A 42 5.40 -8.14 10.23
C PHE A 42 5.05 -7.77 11.67
N LYS A 43 5.72 -8.40 12.65
CA LYS A 43 5.51 -8.10 14.07
C LYS A 43 5.88 -6.66 14.42
N GLU A 44 7.00 -6.16 13.88
CA GLU A 44 7.40 -4.76 14.06
C GLU A 44 6.36 -3.79 13.45
N SER A 45 5.72 -4.16 12.34
CA SER A 45 4.67 -3.35 11.72
C SER A 45 3.33 -3.39 12.44
N GLU A 46 3.04 -4.45 13.20
CA GLU A 46 1.83 -4.51 14.04
C GLU A 46 1.89 -3.52 15.21
N ASP A 47 3.10 -3.27 15.73
CA ASP A 47 3.32 -2.33 16.84
C ASP A 47 3.44 -0.86 16.39
N ILE A 48 3.56 -0.60 15.08
CA ILE A 48 3.66 0.77 14.55
C ILE A 48 2.24 1.29 14.28
N PRO A 49 1.83 2.41 14.92
CA PRO A 49 0.58 3.07 14.56
C PRO A 49 0.65 3.52 13.10
N TYR A 50 -0.20 2.96 12.26
CA TYR A 50 -0.35 3.37 10.87
C TYR A 50 -1.44 4.42 10.76
N LEU A 51 -1.39 5.30 9.76
CA LEU A 51 -2.48 6.24 9.48
C LEU A 51 -2.95 6.03 8.04
N TYR A 52 -4.23 5.74 7.87
CA TYR A 52 -4.83 5.63 6.55
C TYR A 52 -5.30 7.00 6.07
N GLN A 53 -4.68 7.49 5.01
CA GLN A 53 -4.96 8.78 4.35
C GLN A 53 -5.41 8.54 2.91
N GLN A 54 -6.45 9.25 2.47
CA GLN A 54 -6.99 9.21 1.11
C GLN A 54 -7.15 10.62 0.55
N ASP A 55 -7.27 10.73 -0.77
CA ASP A 55 -7.62 11.98 -1.43
C ASP A 55 -9.15 12.25 -1.41
N GLY A 56 -9.54 13.46 -1.81
CA GLY A 56 -10.94 13.89 -1.84
C GLY A 56 -11.77 13.39 -3.02
N VAL A 57 -11.36 12.31 -3.71
CA VAL A 57 -12.08 11.80 -4.90
C VAL A 57 -13.47 11.27 -4.49
N PRO A 58 -14.54 11.50 -5.28
CA PRO A 58 -15.92 11.13 -4.90
C PRO A 58 -16.13 9.68 -4.44
N ALA A 59 -15.35 8.74 -4.99
CA ALA A 59 -15.39 7.33 -4.57
C ALA A 59 -14.95 7.17 -3.10
N HIS A 60 -13.90 7.87 -2.68
CA HIS A 60 -13.34 7.81 -1.34
C HIS A 60 -14.14 8.63 -0.32
N THR A 61 -14.81 9.71 -0.75
CA THR A 61 -15.61 10.56 0.14
C THR A 61 -17.05 10.08 0.36
N SER A 62 -17.46 8.98 -0.29
CA SER A 62 -18.79 8.39 -0.11
C SER A 62 -19.00 7.91 1.33
N ASN A 63 -20.21 8.13 1.89
CA ASN A 63 -20.54 7.72 3.26
C ASN A 63 -20.35 6.21 3.48
N LEU A 64 -20.61 5.40 2.44
CA LEU A 64 -20.42 3.95 2.51
C LEU A 64 -18.95 3.59 2.74
N VAL A 65 -18.04 4.18 1.97
CA VAL A 65 -16.60 3.94 2.09
C VAL A 65 -16.06 4.51 3.40
N GLN A 66 -16.44 5.74 3.76
CA GLN A 66 -16.02 6.39 5.01
C GLN A 66 -16.45 5.59 6.25
N ASN A 67 -17.70 5.12 6.29
CA ASN A 67 -18.21 4.31 7.40
C ASN A 67 -17.51 2.95 7.48
N TRP A 68 -17.18 2.35 6.33
CA TRP A 68 -16.41 1.12 6.30
C TRP A 68 -14.98 1.35 6.85
N CYS A 69 -14.30 2.42 6.40
CA CYS A 69 -12.97 2.77 6.88
C CYS A 69 -12.95 3.05 8.39
N LEU A 70 -13.87 3.87 8.90
CA LEU A 70 -14.00 4.16 10.34
C LEU A 70 -14.24 2.91 11.19
N LYS A 71 -14.92 1.89 10.65
CA LYS A 71 -15.23 0.66 11.37
C LYS A 71 -14.10 -0.37 11.34
N ASN A 72 -13.30 -0.40 10.27
CA ASN A 72 -12.35 -1.48 10.02
C ASN A 72 -10.88 -1.04 10.15
N LEU A 73 -10.60 0.26 10.17
CA LEU A 73 -9.25 0.81 10.28
C LEU A 73 -9.13 1.54 11.61
N ASP A 74 -8.07 1.22 12.35
CA ASP A 74 -7.85 1.72 13.71
C ASP A 74 -7.51 3.23 13.72
N MET A 75 -6.89 3.71 12.64
CA MET A 75 -6.41 5.07 12.50
C MET A 75 -6.70 5.57 11.09
N PHE A 76 -7.77 6.33 10.94
CA PHE A 76 -8.29 6.83 9.67
C PHE A 76 -8.57 8.34 9.72
N TRP A 77 -8.11 9.08 8.71
CA TRP A 77 -8.54 10.45 8.51
C TRP A 77 -9.81 10.49 7.67
N SER A 78 -10.90 10.90 8.32
CA SER A 78 -12.18 11.15 7.63
C SER A 78 -12.02 12.25 6.56
N LYS A 79 -12.91 12.24 5.58
CA LYS A 79 -12.95 13.23 4.50
C LYS A 79 -12.93 14.69 4.97
N ASP A 80 -13.37 14.98 6.19
CA ASP A 80 -13.50 16.34 6.72
C ASP A 80 -12.17 16.90 7.26
N PHE A 81 -11.15 16.05 7.40
CA PHE A 81 -9.82 16.47 7.86
C PHE A 81 -8.93 16.96 6.72
N TRP A 82 -9.10 16.42 5.50
CA TRP A 82 -8.26 16.75 4.36
C TRP A 82 -8.76 17.99 3.61
N PRO A 83 -7.91 18.99 3.33
CA PRO A 83 -8.33 20.17 2.59
C PRO A 83 -8.76 19.79 1.16
N PRO A 84 -9.91 20.31 0.68
CA PRO A 84 -10.36 20.05 -0.68
C PRO A 84 -9.37 20.62 -1.70
N SER A 85 -9.10 19.86 -2.76
CA SER A 85 -8.25 20.27 -3.88
C SER A 85 -6.78 20.59 -3.52
N SER A 86 -6.17 19.85 -2.59
CA SER A 86 -4.74 19.94 -2.26
C SER A 86 -3.91 18.76 -2.82
N PRO A 87 -3.64 18.72 -4.15
CA PRO A 87 -2.82 17.67 -4.75
C PRO A 87 -1.33 17.79 -4.38
N ASP A 88 -0.89 18.96 -3.92
CA ASP A 88 0.44 19.23 -3.40
C ASP A 88 0.74 18.48 -2.09
N LEU A 89 -0.30 18.30 -1.26
CA LEU A 89 -0.20 17.64 0.04
C LEU A 89 -0.33 16.11 -0.05
N ASN A 90 -0.84 15.56 -1.15
CA ASN A 90 -0.96 14.12 -1.31
C ASN A 90 0.36 13.53 -1.87
N PRO A 91 1.09 12.71 -1.09
CA PRO A 91 2.36 12.14 -1.54
C PRO A 91 2.19 11.28 -2.81
N ALA A 92 1.02 10.68 -3.03
CA ALA A 92 0.74 9.91 -4.24
C ALA A 92 0.65 10.77 -5.51
N THR A 93 0.05 11.96 -5.44
CA THR A 93 -0.09 12.86 -6.60
C THR A 93 1.18 13.63 -6.88
N THR A 94 1.89 14.09 -5.84
CA THR A 94 3.13 14.85 -6.02
C THR A 94 4.28 13.99 -6.54
N THR A 95 4.46 12.75 -6.04
CA THR A 95 5.59 11.92 -6.46
C THR A 95 5.31 11.13 -7.74
N CYS A 96 4.17 10.44 -7.83
CA CYS A 96 3.83 9.65 -9.02
C CYS A 96 3.43 10.55 -10.20
N GLY A 97 2.66 11.60 -9.93
CA GLY A 97 2.18 12.54 -10.96
C GLY A 97 3.31 13.34 -11.62
N VAL A 98 4.31 13.80 -10.86
CA VAL A 98 5.47 14.52 -11.43
C VAL A 98 6.33 13.59 -12.29
N SER A 99 6.55 12.34 -11.85
CA SER A 99 7.31 11.34 -12.62
C SER A 99 6.58 10.95 -13.92
N LEU A 100 5.27 10.66 -13.85
CA LEU A 100 4.44 10.38 -15.02
C LEU A 100 4.36 11.57 -15.98
N ARG A 101 4.24 12.80 -15.48
CA ARG A 101 4.21 14.00 -16.33
C ARG A 101 5.55 14.23 -17.03
N GLY A 102 6.68 13.98 -16.37
CA GLY A 102 8.00 14.02 -16.99
C GLY A 102 8.15 13.00 -18.12
N THR A 103 7.73 11.75 -17.88
CA THR A 103 7.80 10.68 -18.88
C THR A 103 6.83 10.90 -20.04
N LEU A 104 5.60 11.36 -19.78
CA LEU A 104 4.61 11.64 -20.82
C LEU A 104 4.95 12.88 -21.64
N THR A 105 5.53 13.93 -21.03
CA THR A 105 6.01 15.10 -21.77
C THR A 105 7.16 14.71 -22.69
N SER A 106 8.09 13.86 -22.22
CA SER A 106 9.18 13.34 -23.04
C SER A 106 8.71 12.44 -24.19
N LEU A 107 7.65 11.64 -23.99
CA LEU A 107 7.09 10.77 -25.04
C LEU A 107 6.31 11.59 -26.08
N LEU A 108 5.57 12.61 -25.65
CA LEU A 108 4.81 13.49 -26.55
C LEU A 108 5.70 14.39 -27.41
N THR A 109 6.85 14.86 -26.90
CA THR A 109 7.82 15.60 -27.72
C THR A 109 8.60 14.72 -28.69
N THR A 110 8.68 13.41 -28.47
CA THR A 110 9.38 12.48 -29.38
C THR A 110 8.47 11.97 -30.51
N LEU A 111 7.15 11.96 -30.31
CA LEU A 111 6.16 11.49 -31.29
C LEU A 111 5.58 12.61 -32.17
N TRP A 112 5.98 13.87 -31.94
CA TRP A 112 5.55 15.03 -32.73
C TRP A 112 6.67 16.06 -32.87
N THR A 113 7.79 15.66 -33.46
CA THR A 113 8.63 16.58 -34.25
C THR A 113 8.54 16.11 -35.71
N PRO A 114 8.24 17.01 -36.67
CA PRO A 114 8.19 16.66 -38.09
C PRO A 114 9.54 16.17 -38.63
#